data_AF-A0A954CAG2-F1
#
_entry.id   AF-A0A954CAG2-F1
#
_cell.length_a   1.000
_cell.length_b   1.000
_cell.length_c   1.000
_cell.angle_alpha   90.00
_cell.angle_beta   90.00
_cell.angle_gamma   90.00
#
_symmetry.space_group_name_H-M   'P 1'
#
loop_
_entity.id
_entity.type
_entity.pdbx_description
1 polymer ?
#
loop_
_entity_poly.entity_id
_entity_poly.type
_entity_poly.pdbx_seq_one_letter_code
_entity_poly.pdbx_strand_id
1 'polypeptide(L)'
;MTIGYDTALREQIRAHLAGHERRTVTDPTKRHAAVAVVIVDSEVGEDRVDSAPVDDWIAGRPMDAGLDGRMVDVSGGAAFLLCRRASRLRAHAAQWALPGGRLDPGETAVDAALRELDEEVGVTLSGEHVLGLLDDYPTRSGYVITPVVLWGGGRLDPQPAPDEVVAVYRVGLHQLRREDSPRFITI
;
A
#
# COMPACT_ATOMS: atom_id res chain seq x y z
N MET A 1 -20.75 -0.50 -4.91
CA MET A 1 -20.64 0.88 -5.45
C MET A 1 -19.24 1.38 -5.17
N THR A 2 -18.60 2.02 -6.14
CA THR A 2 -17.28 2.65 -5.97
C THR A 2 -17.37 3.87 -5.06
N ILE A 3 -16.23 4.30 -4.52
CA ILE A 3 -16.11 5.56 -3.76
C ILE A 3 -15.51 6.59 -4.73
N GLY A 4 -16.09 7.79 -4.86
CA GLY A 4 -15.55 8.81 -5.75
C GLY A 4 -14.17 9.31 -5.32
N TYR A 5 -13.28 9.56 -6.28
CA TYR A 5 -12.01 10.26 -6.04
C TYR A 5 -12.24 11.76 -6.17
N ASP A 6 -12.59 12.42 -5.07
CA ASP A 6 -12.95 13.84 -5.08
C ASP A 6 -12.39 14.60 -3.86
N THR A 7 -12.54 15.92 -3.88
CA THR A 7 -12.10 16.80 -2.80
C THR A 7 -12.81 16.50 -1.49
N ALA A 8 -14.08 16.10 -1.52
CA ALA A 8 -14.81 15.77 -0.30
C ALA A 8 -14.22 14.54 0.40
N LEU A 9 -13.87 13.50 -0.35
CA LEU A 9 -13.15 12.34 0.17
C LEU A 9 -11.78 12.72 0.70
N ARG A 10 -11.00 13.54 -0.04
CA ARG A 10 -9.69 14.00 0.40
C ARG A 10 -9.76 14.70 1.76
N GLU A 11 -10.70 15.64 1.92
CA GLU A 11 -10.89 16.39 3.16
C GLU A 11 -11.42 15.49 4.28
N GLN A 12 -12.30 14.53 3.98
CA GLN A 12 -12.76 13.55 4.96
C GLN A 12 -11.60 12.68 5.48
N ILE A 13 -10.73 12.17 4.61
CA ILE A 13 -9.55 11.40 5.00
C ILE A 13 -8.63 12.27 5.87
N ARG A 14 -8.34 13.51 5.44
CA ARG A 14 -7.50 14.45 6.19
C ARG A 14 -8.08 14.72 7.58
N ALA A 15 -9.38 14.99 7.68
CA ALA A 15 -10.05 15.24 8.95
C ALA A 15 -10.02 14.03 9.89
N HIS A 16 -10.27 12.82 9.36
CA HIS A 16 -10.19 11.60 10.15
C HIS A 16 -8.77 11.33 10.64
N LEU A 17 -7.74 11.50 9.81
CA LEU A 17 -6.34 11.34 10.21
C LEU A 17 -5.93 12.39 11.25
N ALA A 18 -6.38 13.64 11.12
CA ALA A 18 -6.10 14.69 12.09
C ALA A 18 -6.79 14.46 13.45
N GLY A 19 -7.98 13.87 13.45
CA GLY A 19 -8.71 13.50 14.67
C GLY A 19 -8.34 12.13 15.24
N HIS A 20 -7.51 11.35 14.54
CA HIS A 20 -7.10 10.02 14.96
C HIS A 20 -5.97 10.11 15.99
N GLU A 21 -6.20 9.54 17.18
CA GLU A 21 -5.16 9.42 18.20
C GLU A 21 -4.18 8.32 17.78
N ARG A 22 -3.15 8.72 17.03
CA ARG A 22 -2.15 7.81 16.47
C ARG A 22 -1.37 7.09 17.57
N ARG A 23 -1.37 5.76 17.51
CA ARG A 23 -0.51 4.90 18.33
C ARG A 23 0.89 4.88 17.75
N THR A 24 1.86 5.25 18.57
CA THR A 24 3.27 5.31 18.19
C THR A 24 4.06 4.25 18.96
N VAL A 25 5.07 3.67 18.31
CA VAL A 25 5.97 2.71 18.95
C VAL A 25 7.36 3.33 19.06
N THR A 26 7.85 3.50 20.27
CA THR A 26 9.11 4.18 20.58
C THR A 26 10.23 3.23 21.04
N ASP A 27 10.09 1.93 20.79
CA ASP A 27 11.07 0.92 21.20
C ASP A 27 12.38 1.07 20.40
N PRO A 28 13.48 1.53 21.04
CA PRO A 28 14.74 1.81 20.34
C PRO A 28 15.46 0.55 19.85
N THR A 29 15.03 -0.64 20.27
CA THR A 29 15.58 -1.91 19.78
C THR A 29 15.00 -2.32 18.43
N LYS A 30 13.90 -1.68 18.01
CA LYS A 30 13.23 -1.97 16.75
C LYS A 30 13.84 -1.15 15.61
N ARG A 31 13.87 -1.77 14.43
CA ARG A 31 14.17 -1.05 13.19
C ARG A 31 12.91 -0.37 12.69
N HIS A 32 13.05 0.83 12.13
CA HIS A 32 11.91 1.57 11.60
C HIS A 32 11.87 1.46 10.08
N ALA A 33 10.65 1.32 9.56
CA ALA A 33 10.33 1.35 8.14
C ALA A 33 9.08 2.20 7.92
N ALA A 34 8.89 2.70 6.71
CA ALA A 34 7.69 3.43 6.33
C ALA A 34 7.12 2.86 5.04
N VAL A 35 5.80 2.97 4.89
CA VAL A 35 5.10 2.55 3.67
C VAL A 35 4.17 3.66 3.19
N ALA A 36 4.07 3.81 1.88
CA ALA A 36 3.21 4.79 1.22
C ALA A 36 1.82 4.19 0.94
N VAL A 37 0.78 4.73 1.59
CA VAL A 37 -0.62 4.49 1.25
C VAL A 37 -1.06 5.60 0.30
N VAL A 38 -0.79 5.43 -1.00
CA VAL A 38 -1.07 6.45 -2.02
C VAL A 38 -2.49 6.30 -2.54
N ILE A 39 -3.35 7.27 -2.27
CA ILE A 39 -4.72 7.32 -2.77
C ILE A 39 -4.75 7.98 -4.15
N VAL A 40 -5.22 7.24 -5.14
CA VAL A 40 -5.25 7.62 -6.56
C VAL A 40 -6.65 7.45 -7.15
N ASP A 41 -6.90 8.11 -8.27
CA ASP A 41 -8.09 7.84 -9.08
C ASP A 41 -7.93 6.54 -9.88
N SER A 42 -9.04 5.84 -10.09
CA SER A 42 -9.10 4.56 -10.81
C SER A 42 -10.44 4.36 -11.52
N GLU A 43 -10.40 3.64 -12.64
CA GLU A 43 -11.59 3.22 -13.38
C GLU A 43 -11.95 1.77 -13.08
N VAL A 44 -13.22 1.41 -13.21
CA VAL A 44 -13.65 0.01 -13.05
C VAL A 44 -13.12 -0.81 -14.22
N GLY A 45 -12.46 -1.93 -13.93
CA GLY A 45 -11.94 -2.86 -14.93
C GLY A 45 -10.57 -2.47 -15.49
N GLU A 46 -9.87 -1.50 -14.89
CA GLU A 46 -8.48 -1.20 -15.25
C GLU A 46 -7.45 -2.12 -14.55
N ASP A 47 -7.95 -3.19 -13.93
CA ASP A 47 -7.13 -4.22 -13.29
C ASP A 47 -6.10 -4.77 -14.27
N ARG A 48 -4.85 -4.87 -13.82
CA ARG A 48 -3.79 -5.48 -14.62
C ARG A 48 -3.95 -6.99 -14.58
N VAL A 49 -3.67 -7.66 -15.70
CA VAL A 49 -3.48 -9.11 -15.71
C VAL A 49 -2.17 -9.40 -14.96
N ASP A 50 -2.26 -10.16 -13.87
CA ASP A 50 -1.07 -10.63 -13.18
C ASP A 50 -0.25 -11.53 -14.11
N SER A 51 0.99 -11.14 -14.37
CA SER A 51 1.91 -11.87 -15.23
C SER A 51 2.61 -13.01 -14.51
N ALA A 52 2.55 -13.05 -13.16
CA ALA A 52 3.19 -14.10 -12.37
C ALA A 52 2.31 -15.36 -12.28
N PRO A 53 2.86 -16.57 -12.54
CA PRO A 53 2.18 -17.82 -12.29
C PRO A 53 1.73 -17.97 -10.82
N VAL A 54 0.55 -18.56 -10.62
CA VAL A 54 0.00 -18.82 -9.27
C VAL A 54 0.94 -19.68 -8.42
N ASP A 55 1.60 -20.64 -9.06
CA ASP A 55 2.52 -21.57 -8.40
C ASP A 55 3.73 -20.88 -7.77
N ASP A 56 4.16 -19.73 -8.31
CA ASP A 56 5.39 -19.04 -7.90
C ASP A 56 5.30 -18.44 -6.49
N TRP A 57 4.11 -18.36 -5.89
CA TRP A 57 3.91 -17.67 -4.61
C TRP A 57 3.07 -18.40 -3.58
N ILE A 58 2.25 -19.36 -3.98
CA ILE A 58 1.55 -20.20 -3.01
C ILE A 58 2.51 -21.15 -2.30
N ALA A 59 3.74 -21.35 -2.83
CA ALA A 59 4.76 -22.21 -2.24
C ALA A 59 4.22 -23.60 -1.86
N GLY A 60 3.34 -24.15 -2.72
CA GLY A 60 2.65 -25.42 -2.50
C GLY A 60 1.54 -25.41 -1.44
N ARG A 61 1.15 -24.26 -0.91
CA ARG A 61 0.00 -24.15 0.01
C ARG A 61 -1.30 -24.39 -0.77
N PRO A 62 -2.25 -25.16 -0.21
CA PRO A 62 -3.56 -25.33 -0.82
C PRO A 62 -4.27 -23.97 -0.91
N MET A 63 -4.84 -23.69 -2.08
CA MET A 63 -5.74 -22.55 -2.29
C MET A 63 -7.18 -23.04 -2.26
N ASP A 64 -8.08 -22.22 -1.69
CA ASP A 64 -9.50 -22.48 -1.80
C ASP A 64 -9.93 -22.49 -3.27
N ALA A 65 -10.82 -23.43 -3.61
CA ALA A 65 -11.34 -23.55 -4.96
C ALA A 65 -12.02 -22.23 -5.38
N GLY A 66 -11.50 -21.59 -6.43
CA GLY A 66 -11.98 -20.29 -6.92
C GLY A 66 -11.05 -19.12 -6.63
N LEU A 67 -10.01 -19.29 -5.81
CA LEU A 67 -8.92 -18.33 -5.69
C LEU A 67 -7.79 -18.75 -6.63
N ASP A 68 -7.40 -17.84 -7.51
CA ASP A 68 -6.19 -17.94 -8.36
C ASP A 68 -5.16 -16.87 -7.99
N GLY A 69 -5.49 -16.02 -7.01
CA GLY A 69 -4.62 -15.00 -6.47
C GLY A 69 -4.37 -13.81 -7.39
N ARG A 70 -5.07 -13.73 -8.52
CA ARG A 70 -5.05 -12.55 -9.39
C ARG A 70 -5.90 -11.43 -8.78
N MET A 71 -5.53 -10.19 -9.06
CA MET A 71 -6.39 -9.04 -8.80
C MET A 71 -7.34 -8.85 -9.98
N VAL A 72 -8.61 -9.22 -9.79
CA VAL A 72 -9.66 -9.14 -10.80
C VAL A 72 -10.82 -8.33 -10.24
N ASP A 73 -11.29 -7.34 -11.00
CA ASP A 73 -12.42 -6.48 -10.65
C ASP A 73 -12.27 -5.78 -9.28
N VAL A 74 -11.03 -5.39 -8.93
CA VAL A 74 -10.73 -4.69 -7.66
C VAL A 74 -10.58 -3.18 -7.84
N SER A 75 -10.38 -2.72 -9.08
CA SER A 75 -10.24 -1.31 -9.45
C SER A 75 -11.57 -0.54 -9.44
N GLY A 76 -11.50 0.79 -9.26
CA GLY A 76 -12.64 1.70 -9.44
C GLY A 76 -12.80 2.76 -8.36
N GLY A 77 -12.95 4.02 -8.82
CA GLY A 77 -13.08 5.21 -7.99
C GLY A 77 -11.77 5.55 -7.26
N ALA A 78 -11.86 6.05 -6.04
CA ALA A 78 -10.70 6.20 -5.18
C ALA A 78 -10.12 4.82 -4.84
N ALA A 79 -8.83 4.63 -5.14
CA ALA A 79 -8.07 3.41 -4.93
C ALA A 79 -6.75 3.69 -4.21
N PHE A 80 -6.12 2.64 -3.68
CA PHE A 80 -4.74 2.70 -3.22
C PHE A 80 -3.83 1.83 -4.09
N LEU A 81 -2.55 2.21 -4.17
CA LEU A 81 -1.54 1.42 -4.87
C LEU A 81 -1.12 0.21 -4.03
N LEU A 82 -1.11 -0.98 -4.65
CA LEU A 82 -0.54 -2.19 -4.07
C LEU A 82 0.46 -2.81 -5.05
N CYS A 83 1.66 -3.09 -4.56
CA CYS A 83 2.76 -3.61 -5.33
C CYS A 83 2.89 -5.12 -5.18
N ARG A 84 3.30 -5.76 -6.27
CA ARG A 84 3.72 -7.15 -6.30
C ARG A 84 5.24 -7.20 -6.28
N ARG A 85 5.84 -7.65 -5.18
CA ARG A 85 7.31 -7.70 -5.02
C ARG A 85 7.94 -8.79 -5.89
N ALA A 86 9.13 -8.51 -6.43
CA ALA A 86 9.90 -9.45 -7.24
C ALA A 86 10.28 -10.72 -6.45
N SER A 87 10.21 -11.88 -7.11
CA SER A 87 10.50 -13.19 -6.51
C SER A 87 11.98 -13.38 -6.15
N ARG A 88 12.87 -12.56 -6.72
CA ARG A 88 14.33 -12.62 -6.49
C ARG A 88 14.78 -11.87 -5.24
N LEU A 89 13.89 -11.17 -4.55
CA LEU A 89 14.24 -10.42 -3.34
C LEU A 89 14.55 -11.37 -2.18
N ARG A 90 15.60 -11.02 -1.41
CA ARG A 90 16.08 -11.83 -0.27
C ARG A 90 15.07 -11.91 0.88
N ALA A 91 14.12 -10.99 0.94
CA ALA A 91 13.04 -10.93 1.92
C ALA A 91 11.71 -10.61 1.22
N HIS A 92 10.61 -11.17 1.73
CA HIS A 92 9.24 -10.88 1.27
C HIS A 92 9.01 -11.09 -0.24
N ALA A 93 9.73 -12.04 -0.85
CA ALA A 93 9.58 -12.42 -2.25
C ALA A 93 8.12 -12.75 -2.60
N ALA A 94 7.65 -12.24 -3.73
CA ALA A 94 6.30 -12.46 -4.26
C ALA A 94 5.14 -12.09 -3.30
N GLN A 95 5.38 -11.23 -2.32
CA GLN A 95 4.32 -10.71 -1.45
C GLN A 95 3.64 -9.50 -2.06
N TRP A 96 2.37 -9.34 -1.71
CA TRP A 96 1.64 -8.08 -1.88
C TRP A 96 2.10 -7.10 -0.81
N ALA A 97 2.55 -5.93 -1.21
CA ALA A 97 3.07 -4.92 -0.30
C ALA A 97 2.67 -3.52 -0.75
N LEU A 98 2.51 -2.61 0.21
CA LEU A 98 2.55 -1.18 -0.08
C LEU A 98 3.99 -0.80 -0.48
N PRO A 99 4.19 0.21 -1.34
CA PRO A 99 5.52 0.76 -1.60
C PRO A 99 6.16 1.19 -0.29
N GLY A 100 7.43 0.88 -0.08
CA GLY A 100 8.09 1.27 1.16
C GLY A 100 9.27 0.41 1.57
N GLY A 101 10.01 0.95 2.53
CA GLY A 101 11.26 0.38 2.97
C GLY A 101 11.73 0.97 4.29
N ARG A 102 12.99 0.68 4.61
CA ARG A 102 13.59 1.06 5.89
C ARG A 102 13.91 2.56 5.89
N LEU A 103 13.79 3.20 7.05
CA LEU A 103 14.29 4.57 7.23
C LEU A 103 15.82 4.56 7.16
N ASP A 104 16.38 5.49 6.39
CA ASP A 104 17.80 5.79 6.41
C ASP A 104 18.17 6.80 7.51
N PRO A 105 19.46 6.91 7.89
CA PRO A 105 19.88 7.79 8.96
C PRO A 105 19.47 9.25 8.73
N GLY A 106 18.65 9.79 9.62
CA GLY A 106 18.16 11.17 9.56
C GLY A 106 16.84 11.36 8.83
N GLU A 107 16.28 10.33 8.21
CA GLU A 107 14.97 10.39 7.56
C GLU A 107 13.83 10.38 8.59
N THR A 108 12.77 11.14 8.29
CA THR A 108 11.46 10.90 8.89
C THR A 108 10.75 9.75 8.16
N ALA A 109 9.67 9.21 8.76
CA ALA A 109 8.84 8.22 8.07
C ALA A 109 8.22 8.76 6.76
N VAL A 110 7.96 10.07 6.69
CA VAL A 110 7.45 10.73 5.48
C VAL A 110 8.52 10.74 4.40
N ASP A 111 9.76 11.12 4.74
CA ASP A 111 10.88 11.14 3.77
C ASP A 111 11.11 9.75 3.18
N ALA A 112 11.17 8.73 4.04
CA ALA A 112 11.36 7.34 3.60
C ALA A 112 10.20 6.86 2.71
N ALA A 113 8.94 7.13 3.07
CA ALA A 113 7.80 6.72 2.25
C ALA A 113 7.77 7.41 0.87
N LEU A 114 8.16 8.69 0.79
CA LEU A 114 8.24 9.42 -0.47
C LEU A 114 9.40 8.93 -1.35
N ARG A 115 10.59 8.70 -0.76
CA ARG A 115 11.75 8.15 -1.46
C ARG A 115 11.44 6.77 -2.03
N GLU A 116 10.94 5.86 -1.21
CA GLU A 116 10.64 4.48 -1.63
C GLU A 116 9.52 4.43 -2.67
N LEU A 117 8.54 5.33 -2.60
CA LEU A 117 7.52 5.45 -3.65
C LEU A 117 8.13 5.86 -5.00
N ASP A 118 9.10 6.75 -5.00
CA ASP A 118 9.82 7.15 -6.21
C ASP A 118 10.71 6.00 -6.72
N GLU A 119 11.49 5.39 -5.84
CA GLU A 119 12.42 4.30 -6.17
C GLU A 119 11.72 3.03 -6.67
N GLU A 120 10.67 2.56 -5.98
CA GLU A 120 10.00 1.30 -6.31
C GLU A 120 8.94 1.45 -7.43
N VAL A 121 8.31 2.62 -7.54
CA VAL A 121 7.08 2.82 -8.33
C VAL A 121 7.21 3.95 -9.36
N GLY A 122 8.30 4.74 -9.33
CA GLY A 122 8.51 5.86 -10.26
C GLY A 122 7.52 7.01 -10.08
N VAL A 123 6.96 7.15 -8.87
CA VAL A 123 5.97 8.18 -8.54
C VAL A 123 6.61 9.21 -7.61
N THR A 124 6.90 10.38 -8.16
CA THR A 124 7.45 11.49 -7.39
C THR A 124 6.34 12.35 -6.79
N LEU A 125 6.22 12.36 -5.46
CA LEU A 125 5.35 13.25 -4.70
C LEU A 125 6.17 14.05 -3.67
N SER A 126 5.57 15.12 -3.15
CA SER A 126 6.19 15.97 -2.12
C SER A 126 5.38 15.91 -0.80
N GLY A 127 5.92 16.52 0.26
CA GLY A 127 5.23 16.64 1.55
C GLY A 127 3.85 17.31 1.49
N GLU A 128 3.54 18.12 0.46
CA GLU A 128 2.22 18.75 0.30
C GLU A 128 1.10 17.74 -0.03
N HIS A 129 1.49 16.55 -0.50
CA HIS A 129 0.58 15.45 -0.82
C HIS A 129 0.23 14.62 0.43
N VAL A 130 0.94 14.81 1.54
CA VAL A 130 0.70 14.06 2.78
C VAL A 130 -0.62 14.49 3.41
N LEU A 131 -1.49 13.51 3.65
CA LEU A 131 -2.76 13.71 4.37
C LEU A 131 -2.61 13.46 5.87
N GLY A 132 -1.71 12.54 6.26
CA GLY A 132 -1.45 12.18 7.64
C GLY A 132 -0.79 10.81 7.77
N LEU A 133 -0.61 10.35 9.01
CA LEU A 133 0.02 9.08 9.34
C LEU A 133 -0.97 8.18 10.06
N LEU A 134 -0.90 6.88 9.83
CA LEU A 134 -1.66 5.86 10.57
C LEU A 134 -0.85 5.32 11.76
N ASP A 135 -1.50 4.46 12.56
CA ASP A 135 -0.87 3.75 13.67
C ASP A 135 0.41 3.02 13.24
N ASP A 136 1.41 3.04 14.11
CA ASP A 136 2.59 2.19 13.95
C ASP A 136 2.21 0.71 14.07
N TYR A 137 2.75 -0.10 13.15
CA TYR A 137 2.56 -1.54 13.12
C TYR A 137 3.85 -2.28 13.50
N PRO A 138 4.00 -2.75 14.75
CA PRO A 138 5.14 -3.56 15.16
C PRO A 138 5.03 -4.97 14.59
N THR A 139 6.04 -5.39 13.82
CA THR A 139 6.10 -6.70 13.20
C THR A 139 6.82 -7.71 14.09
N ARG A 140 6.56 -9.00 13.84
CA ARG A 140 7.31 -10.11 14.46
C ARG A 140 8.76 -10.18 14.00
N SER A 141 9.11 -9.55 12.87
CA SER A 141 10.48 -9.50 12.32
C SER A 141 11.35 -8.40 12.94
N GLY A 142 10.84 -7.69 13.95
CA GLY A 142 11.59 -6.65 14.67
C GLY A 142 11.59 -5.28 13.97
N TYR A 143 10.64 -5.06 13.05
CA TYR A 143 10.38 -3.75 12.46
C TYR A 143 9.19 -3.07 13.13
N VAL A 144 9.18 -1.74 13.08
CA VAL A 144 7.99 -0.89 13.29
C VAL A 144 7.72 -0.22 11.95
N ILE A 145 6.55 -0.47 11.37
CA ILE A 145 6.14 0.10 10.10
C ILE A 145 5.23 1.30 10.38
N THR A 146 5.59 2.47 9.86
CA THR A 146 4.75 3.68 9.88
C THR A 146 4.07 3.89 8.53
N PRO A 147 2.74 3.74 8.42
CA PRO A 147 2.04 4.02 7.16
C PRO A 147 1.78 5.52 6.98
N VAL A 148 2.21 6.05 5.84
CA VAL A 148 2.05 7.46 5.45
C VAL A 148 0.99 7.55 4.36
N VAL A 149 -0.09 8.30 4.61
CA VAL A 149 -1.21 8.43 3.66
C VAL A 149 -0.96 9.64 2.76
N LEU A 150 -0.94 9.40 1.46
CA LEU A 150 -0.63 10.39 0.42
C LEU A 150 -1.83 10.54 -0.53
N TRP A 151 -2.13 11.77 -0.94
CA TRP A 151 -3.08 12.04 -2.01
C TRP A 151 -2.33 12.17 -3.33
N GLY A 152 -2.53 11.24 -4.26
CA GLY A 152 -1.78 11.17 -5.52
C GLY A 152 -2.10 12.26 -6.53
N GLY A 153 -3.10 13.11 -6.30
CA GLY A 153 -3.44 14.22 -7.20
C GLY A 153 -4.18 13.83 -8.49
N GLY A 154 -4.68 12.60 -8.59
CA GLY A 154 -5.43 12.10 -9.74
C GLY A 154 -5.01 10.69 -10.15
N ARG A 155 -5.12 10.41 -11.45
CA ARG A 155 -4.65 9.17 -12.05
C ARG A 155 -3.14 9.28 -12.30
N LEU A 156 -2.37 8.42 -11.65
CA LEU A 156 -0.92 8.32 -11.83
C LEU A 156 -0.55 7.27 -12.87
N ASP A 157 0.66 7.33 -13.43
CA ASP A 157 1.20 6.28 -14.31
C ASP A 157 2.47 5.65 -13.68
N PRO A 158 2.31 4.66 -12.79
CA PRO A 158 3.43 3.98 -12.14
C PRO A 158 4.41 3.35 -13.13
N GLN A 159 5.71 3.50 -12.85
CA GLN A 159 6.82 2.85 -13.55
C GLN A 159 7.56 1.95 -12.55
N PRO A 160 7.13 0.68 -12.38
CA PRO A 160 7.71 -0.21 -11.37
C PRO A 160 9.20 -0.48 -11.65
N ALA A 161 10.03 -0.38 -10.62
CA ALA A 161 11.43 -0.79 -10.71
C ALA A 161 11.51 -2.33 -10.84
N PRO A 162 11.98 -2.89 -11.98
CA PRO A 162 11.81 -4.31 -12.28
C PRO A 162 12.57 -5.25 -11.35
N ASP A 163 13.60 -4.76 -10.67
CA ASP A 163 14.38 -5.53 -9.70
C ASP A 163 13.65 -5.70 -8.36
N GLU A 164 12.66 -4.85 -8.06
CA GLU A 164 11.95 -4.81 -6.78
C GLU A 164 10.46 -5.07 -6.89
N VAL A 165 9.83 -4.52 -7.93
CA VAL A 165 8.38 -4.55 -8.16
C VAL A 165 8.07 -5.08 -9.56
N VAL A 166 7.32 -6.17 -9.60
CA VAL A 166 6.88 -6.82 -10.85
C VAL A 166 5.70 -6.06 -11.47
N ALA A 167 4.79 -5.59 -10.62
CA ALA A 167 3.58 -4.92 -11.06
C ALA A 167 2.99 -4.07 -9.92
N VAL A 168 2.29 -3.01 -10.32
CA VAL A 168 1.57 -2.10 -9.43
C VAL A 168 0.10 -2.14 -9.81
N TYR A 169 -0.76 -2.27 -8.81
CA TYR A 169 -2.20 -2.42 -8.95
C TYR A 169 -2.92 -1.30 -8.22
N ARG A 170 -4.11 -0.97 -8.69
CA ARG A 170 -5.03 -0.03 -8.03
C ARG A 170 -6.14 -0.83 -7.39
N VAL A 171 -6.18 -0.82 -6.07
CA VAL A 171 -7.22 -1.50 -5.30
C VAL A 171 -8.21 -0.45 -4.80
N GLY A 172 -9.43 -0.48 -5.32
CA GLY A 172 -10.49 0.46 -4.97
C GLY A 172 -10.80 0.40 -3.48
N LEU A 173 -10.95 1.57 -2.84
CA LEU A 173 -11.30 1.67 -1.41
C LEU A 173 -12.64 1.00 -1.08
N HIS A 174 -13.53 0.85 -2.08
CA HIS A 174 -14.77 0.11 -1.95
C HIS A 174 -14.55 -1.39 -1.61
N GLN A 175 -13.39 -1.96 -1.96
CA GLN A 175 -13.03 -3.35 -1.62
C GLN A 175 -12.78 -3.54 -0.12
N LEU A 176 -12.41 -2.47 0.61
CA LEU A 176 -12.26 -2.49 2.07
C LEU A 176 -13.61 -2.42 2.82
N ARG A 177 -14.70 -2.14 2.11
CA ARG A 177 -16.05 -1.97 2.65
C ARG A 177 -17.00 -3.11 2.29
N ARG A 178 -16.49 -4.19 1.70
CA ARG A 178 -17.32 -5.36 1.39
C ARG A 178 -17.83 -5.97 2.69
N GLU A 179 -18.97 -6.62 2.61
CA GLU A 179 -19.57 -7.28 3.78
C GLU A 179 -18.66 -8.36 4.35
N ASP A 180 -17.94 -9.06 3.47
CA ASP A 180 -16.96 -10.11 3.77
C ASP A 180 -15.54 -9.58 4.03
N SER A 181 -15.32 -8.26 3.97
CA SER A 181 -14.02 -7.68 4.33
C SER A 181 -13.71 -7.99 5.80
N PRO A 182 -12.52 -8.53 6.14
CA PRO A 182 -12.14 -8.77 7.51
C PRO A 182 -12.27 -7.48 8.33
N ARG A 183 -13.09 -7.53 9.39
CA ARG A 183 -13.16 -6.47 10.38
C ARG A 183 -12.24 -6.87 11.52
N PHE A 184 -11.20 -6.09 11.76
CA PHE A 184 -10.39 -6.26 12.96
C PHE A 184 -11.26 -5.97 14.18
N ILE A 185 -11.71 -7.04 14.83
CA ILE A 185 -12.27 -7.00 16.17
C ILE A 185 -11.05 -7.00 17.10
N THR A 186 -11.00 -6.02 18.00
CA THR A 186 -9.90 -5.67 18.91
C THR A 186 -8.87 -6.79 19.14
N ILE A 187 -7.61 -6.55 18.76
CA ILE A 187 -6.44 -7.38 19.09
C ILE A 187 -5.86 -6.92 20.42
#